data_AF-A0A924E973-F1
#
_entry.id   AF-A0A924E973-F1
#
_cell.length_a   1.000
_cell.length_b   1.000
_cell.length_c   1.000
_cell.angle_alpha   90.00
_cell.angle_beta   90.00
_cell.angle_gamma   90.00
#
_symmetry.space_group_name_H-M   'P 1'
#
loop_
_entity.id
_entity.type
_entity.pdbx_description
1 polymer ?
#
loop_
_entity_poly.entity_id
_entity_poly.type
_entity_poly.pdbx_seq_one_letter_code
_entity_poly.pdbx_strand_id
1 'polypeptide(L)'
;GIVPGNAVTALLNGDEIFPPMLKAIQSAQRSITFETYIYWSGDIGKRFADALSDRARAGVKVYVLLDWVGSAKIEESYLQSMQAAGVKIQKFHQPKWYDLARLNNRTHRKLLVVDGQIGFTGGVGIAPTWTGHGQDADHWRDTHFQIEGPVVAQMQATFLDNWLKVTGEVTHGDAYFPALQPAGALRAQMFSSSPSSGSESMQLMYHMAITAAARSIDLSAAYFVPDELTRQVVLDALKRGVRVRLITPGKIIDTEAVRAASRGTWGPLLQAGAEIYEYQPSMYHCKVMIVDQLLVSVGSTNFDNRSFRLNDEANLNVYDAAFAARQTQVFEQDLTQSRQVTLAEWQARPLKEKIKEKLALVLHSQL
;
A
#
# COMPACT_ATOMS: atom_id res chain seq x y z
N GLY A 1 12.47 -13.30 6.80
CA GLY A 1 11.62 -14.47 7.10
C GLY A 1 10.57 -14.10 8.13
N ILE A 2 9.66 -14.99 8.49
CA ILE A 2 8.60 -14.71 9.48
C ILE A 2 9.21 -14.65 10.88
N VAL A 3 8.99 -13.56 11.61
CA VAL A 3 9.50 -13.34 12.98
C VAL A 3 8.35 -13.26 13.99
N PRO A 4 8.47 -13.86 15.18
CA PRO A 4 7.49 -13.71 16.26
C PRO A 4 7.69 -12.39 17.02
N GLY A 5 6.81 -12.12 18.00
CA GLY A 5 7.06 -11.09 18.99
C GLY A 5 6.52 -9.70 18.62
N ASN A 6 5.59 -9.57 17.69
CA ASN A 6 5.16 -8.28 17.16
C ASN A 6 3.81 -7.83 17.73
N ALA A 7 3.64 -6.53 17.85
CA ALA A 7 2.34 -5.87 18.00
C ALA A 7 2.02 -5.12 16.70
N VAL A 8 0.79 -5.25 16.22
CA VAL A 8 0.30 -4.62 15.00
C VAL A 8 -1.06 -4.01 15.29
N THR A 9 -1.17 -2.70 15.09
CA THR A 9 -2.40 -1.92 15.29
C THR A 9 -2.87 -1.41 13.94
N ALA A 10 -4.09 -1.76 13.55
CA ALA A 10 -4.72 -1.25 12.33
C ALA A 10 -5.23 0.19 12.55
N LEU A 11 -5.02 1.04 11.56
CA LEU A 11 -5.43 2.44 11.53
C LEU A 11 -6.29 2.62 10.28
N LEU A 12 -7.60 2.84 10.45
CA LEU A 12 -8.60 2.57 9.40
C LEU A 12 -8.94 3.78 8.54
N ASN A 13 -8.39 4.95 8.82
CA ASN A 13 -8.67 6.18 8.10
C ASN A 13 -7.73 7.32 8.52
N GLY A 14 -7.78 8.48 7.86
CA GLY A 14 -6.92 9.63 8.15
C GLY A 14 -6.91 10.08 9.61
N ASP A 15 -8.07 10.06 10.28
CA ASP A 15 -8.21 10.46 11.68
C ASP A 15 -7.51 9.49 12.64
N GLU A 16 -7.36 8.22 12.24
CA GLU A 16 -6.60 7.21 12.98
C GLU A 16 -5.15 7.08 12.51
N ILE A 17 -4.84 7.41 11.25
CA ILE A 17 -3.54 7.19 10.63
C ILE A 17 -2.55 8.31 11.00
N PHE A 18 -2.91 9.56 10.76
CA PHE A 18 -1.96 10.67 10.85
C PHE A 18 -1.53 11.03 12.27
N PRO A 19 -2.42 11.04 13.30
CA PRO A 19 -2.03 11.37 14.65
C PRO A 19 -0.91 10.49 15.24
N PRO A 20 -0.96 9.14 15.18
CA PRO A 20 0.13 8.31 15.70
C PRO A 20 1.42 8.44 14.90
N MET A 21 1.36 8.63 13.57
CA MET A 21 2.55 8.89 12.75
C MET A 21 3.26 10.19 13.17
N LEU A 22 2.51 11.28 13.29
CA LEU A 22 3.05 12.57 13.71
C LEU A 22 3.58 12.52 15.15
N LYS A 23 2.87 11.85 16.06
CA LYS A 23 3.32 11.64 17.44
C LYS A 23 4.64 10.87 17.48
N ALA A 24 4.79 9.81 16.67
CA ALA A 24 6.03 9.05 16.60
C ALA A 24 7.19 9.92 16.09
N ILE A 25 6.98 10.68 15.00
CA ILE A 25 7.97 11.65 14.49
C ILE A 25 8.38 12.63 15.58
N GLN A 26 7.43 13.30 16.23
CA GLN A 26 7.71 14.29 17.28
C GLN A 26 8.47 13.71 18.48
N SER A 27 8.26 12.41 18.76
CA SER A 27 8.89 11.71 19.88
C SER A 27 10.25 11.11 19.54
N ALA A 28 10.67 11.12 18.26
CA ALA A 28 11.91 10.50 17.80
C ALA A 28 13.15 11.05 18.52
N GLN A 29 14.09 10.18 18.89
CA GLN A 29 15.30 10.56 19.64
C GLN A 29 16.60 10.35 18.86
N ARG A 30 16.61 9.46 17.87
CA ARG A 30 17.84 8.98 17.20
C ARG A 30 17.75 9.11 15.69
N SER A 31 16.70 8.57 15.09
CA SER A 31 16.56 8.56 13.64
C SER A 31 15.11 8.52 13.18
N ILE A 32 14.89 9.01 11.97
CA ILE A 32 13.64 8.85 11.24
C ILE A 32 14.01 8.48 9.81
N THR A 33 13.43 7.40 9.30
CA THR A 33 13.48 7.06 7.89
C THR A 33 12.08 7.00 7.32
N PHE A 34 11.82 7.80 6.29
CA PHE A 34 10.49 7.96 5.71
C PHE A 34 10.55 7.82 4.18
N GLU A 35 9.77 6.89 3.64
CA GLU A 35 9.58 6.66 2.22
C GLU A 35 8.10 6.71 1.87
N THR A 36 7.74 7.51 0.87
CA THR A 36 6.37 7.60 0.37
C THR A 36 6.32 7.93 -1.11
N TYR A 37 5.30 7.40 -1.80
CA TYR A 37 4.97 7.76 -3.17
C TYR A 37 4.31 9.15 -3.23
N ILE A 38 3.15 9.30 -2.58
CA ILE A 38 2.40 10.57 -2.56
C ILE A 38 2.81 11.41 -1.36
N TYR A 39 3.27 12.61 -1.66
CA TYR A 39 3.41 13.71 -0.70
C TYR A 39 2.99 15.00 -1.41
N TRP A 40 1.82 15.52 -1.05
CA TRP A 40 1.23 16.73 -1.63
C TRP A 40 1.14 17.86 -0.60
N SER A 41 1.01 19.09 -1.08
CA SER A 41 0.74 20.26 -0.25
C SER A 41 -0.61 20.21 0.46
N GLY A 42 -0.77 21.06 1.46
CA GLY A 42 -1.93 21.13 2.34
C GLY A 42 -1.53 20.95 3.81
N ASP A 43 -2.48 21.18 4.73
CA ASP A 43 -2.20 21.23 6.16
C ASP A 43 -1.50 19.99 6.69
N ILE A 44 -1.93 18.79 6.25
CA ILE A 44 -1.28 17.55 6.66
C ILE A 44 0.15 17.44 6.13
N GLY A 45 0.37 17.82 4.87
CA GLY A 45 1.70 17.81 4.26
C GLY A 45 2.65 18.79 4.96
N LYS A 46 2.16 19.98 5.30
CA LYS A 46 2.91 20.98 6.08
C LYS A 46 3.24 20.47 7.47
N ARG A 47 2.29 19.86 8.18
CA ARG A 47 2.51 19.30 9.54
C ARG A 47 3.62 18.23 9.55
N PHE A 48 3.67 17.36 8.54
CA PHE A 48 4.77 16.42 8.39
C PHE A 48 6.11 17.12 8.14
N ALA A 49 6.14 18.12 7.26
CA ALA A 49 7.37 18.85 6.95
C ALA A 49 7.91 19.61 8.18
N ASP A 50 7.03 20.27 8.92
CA ASP A 50 7.36 20.96 10.16
C ASP A 50 7.90 19.97 11.21
N ALA A 51 7.19 18.86 11.46
CA ALA A 51 7.59 17.88 12.47
C ALA A 51 8.94 17.21 12.15
N LEU A 52 9.18 16.87 10.87
CA LEU A 52 10.46 16.33 10.42
C LEU A 52 11.60 17.36 10.56
N SER A 53 11.33 18.61 10.19
CA SER A 53 12.29 19.71 10.33
C SER A 53 12.65 19.96 11.79
N ASP A 54 11.67 19.98 12.69
CA ASP A 54 11.89 20.22 14.11
C ASP A 54 12.75 19.13 14.74
N ARG A 55 12.52 17.86 14.36
CA ARG A 55 13.39 16.78 14.82
C ARG A 55 14.80 16.85 14.26
N ALA A 56 14.96 17.22 13.00
CA ALA A 56 16.28 17.40 12.40
C ALA A 56 17.07 18.52 13.11
N ARG A 57 16.42 19.65 13.43
CA ARG A 57 17.02 20.74 14.23
C ARG A 57 17.39 20.28 15.64
N ALA A 58 16.62 19.37 16.22
CA ALA A 58 16.92 18.75 17.51
C ALA A 58 18.02 17.67 17.43
N GLY A 59 18.69 17.49 16.29
CA GLY A 59 19.82 16.58 16.11
C GLY A 59 19.43 15.14 15.74
N VAL A 60 18.15 14.85 15.50
CA VAL A 60 17.71 13.54 15.02
C VAL A 60 18.11 13.38 13.55
N LYS A 61 18.60 12.19 13.18
CA LYS A 61 18.97 11.92 11.79
C LYS A 61 17.71 11.62 10.97
N VAL A 62 17.29 12.55 10.12
CA VAL A 62 16.05 12.41 9.34
C VAL A 62 16.37 12.18 7.86
N TYR A 63 15.86 11.08 7.32
CA TYR A 63 16.02 10.66 5.93
C TYR A 63 14.65 10.52 5.27
N VAL A 64 14.45 11.24 4.17
CA VAL A 64 13.19 11.23 3.43
C VAL A 64 13.46 10.84 1.99
N LEU A 65 12.79 9.78 1.54
CA LEU A 65 12.80 9.33 0.16
C LEU A 65 11.41 9.53 -0.46
N LEU A 66 11.35 10.36 -1.49
CA LEU A 66 10.10 10.68 -2.19
C LEU A 66 10.13 10.11 -3.60
N ASP A 67 9.02 9.56 -4.08
CA ASP A 67 8.92 9.26 -5.52
C ASP A 67 8.84 10.57 -6.32
N TRP A 68 9.65 10.65 -7.40
CA TRP A 68 9.70 11.86 -8.24
C TRP A 68 8.33 12.28 -8.80
N VAL A 69 7.49 11.33 -9.24
CA VAL A 69 6.18 11.64 -9.84
C VAL A 69 5.14 11.84 -8.75
N GLY A 70 5.08 10.93 -7.78
CA GLY A 70 4.08 11.00 -6.71
C GLY A 70 4.21 12.25 -5.83
N SER A 71 5.43 12.79 -5.69
CA SER A 71 5.71 14.02 -4.96
C SER A 71 5.70 15.29 -5.82
N ALA A 72 5.24 15.24 -7.08
CA ALA A 72 5.27 16.41 -7.97
C ALA A 72 4.38 17.58 -7.50
N LYS A 73 3.39 17.30 -6.63
CA LYS A 73 2.48 18.32 -6.06
C LYS A 73 2.90 18.81 -4.67
N ILE A 74 4.11 18.50 -4.21
CA ILE A 74 4.63 19.11 -2.98
C ILE A 74 5.12 20.54 -3.26
N GLU A 75 4.88 21.45 -2.33
CA GLU A 75 5.45 22.79 -2.39
C GLU A 75 6.97 22.74 -2.20
N GLU A 76 7.69 23.41 -3.10
CA GLU A 76 9.15 23.51 -3.02
C GLU A 76 9.62 24.17 -1.71
N SER A 77 8.80 25.07 -1.15
CA SER A 77 9.04 25.69 0.16
C SER A 77 9.14 24.66 1.28
N TYR A 78 8.36 23.56 1.23
CA TYR A 78 8.39 22.51 2.24
C TYR A 78 9.70 21.73 2.14
N LEU A 79 10.12 21.39 0.91
CA LEU A 79 11.39 20.70 0.66
C LEU A 79 12.58 21.53 1.13
N GLN A 80 12.62 22.82 0.77
CA GLN A 80 13.68 23.74 1.18
C GLN A 80 13.73 23.92 2.70
N SER A 81 12.57 24.04 3.36
CA SER A 81 12.50 24.18 4.82
C SER A 81 13.05 22.96 5.56
N MET A 82 12.71 21.75 5.08
CA MET A 82 13.23 20.50 5.62
C MET A 82 14.73 20.34 5.37
N GLN A 83 15.22 20.64 4.16
CA GLN A 83 16.64 20.58 3.86
C GLN A 83 17.45 21.57 4.71
N ALA A 84 16.97 22.81 4.85
CA ALA A 84 17.58 23.82 5.71
C ALA A 84 17.60 23.41 7.20
N ALA A 85 16.63 22.60 7.64
CA ALA A 85 16.59 22.04 8.98
C ALA A 85 17.53 20.84 9.19
N GLY A 86 18.17 20.33 8.13
CA GLY A 86 19.08 19.19 8.18
C GLY A 86 18.46 17.85 7.76
N VAL A 87 17.25 17.84 7.22
CA VAL A 87 16.63 16.63 6.66
C VAL A 87 17.35 16.23 5.36
N LYS A 88 17.79 14.98 5.28
CA LYS A 88 18.35 14.41 4.04
C LYS A 88 17.21 13.95 3.14
N ILE A 89 16.88 14.75 2.12
CA ILE A 89 15.83 14.43 1.14
C ILE A 89 16.45 13.91 -0.14
N GLN A 90 15.91 12.81 -0.66
CA GLN A 90 16.22 12.28 -1.99
C GLN A 90 14.94 11.99 -2.77
N LYS A 91 15.02 12.13 -4.09
CA LYS A 91 13.91 11.76 -5.00
C LYS A 91 14.28 10.48 -5.76
N PHE A 92 13.45 9.45 -5.62
CA PHE A 92 13.60 8.17 -6.29
C PHE A 92 13.33 8.32 -7.79
N HIS A 93 14.23 7.77 -8.62
CA HIS A 93 14.16 7.77 -10.09
C HIS A 93 13.83 9.13 -10.74
N GLN A 94 14.57 10.18 -10.38
CA GLN A 94 14.59 11.42 -11.17
C GLN A 94 15.04 11.12 -12.61
N PRO A 95 14.31 11.60 -13.64
CA PRO A 95 14.66 11.37 -15.05
C PRO A 95 16.11 11.75 -15.37
N LYS A 96 16.89 10.82 -15.92
CA LYS A 96 18.20 11.10 -16.51
C LYS A 96 18.14 10.84 -18.01
N TRP A 97 18.78 11.71 -18.79
CA TRP A 97 18.70 11.72 -20.26
C TRP A 97 19.21 10.43 -20.93
N TYR A 98 19.98 9.60 -20.23
CA TYR A 98 20.55 8.34 -20.72
C TYR A 98 19.82 7.07 -20.22
N ASP A 99 18.75 7.19 -19.43
CA ASP A 99 18.12 6.04 -18.75
C ASP A 99 16.58 6.06 -18.88
N LEU A 100 16.10 6.03 -20.13
CA LEU A 100 14.67 6.12 -20.48
C LEU A 100 13.86 4.89 -19.99
N ALA A 101 14.49 3.72 -19.85
CA ALA A 101 13.82 2.50 -19.39
C ALA A 101 13.43 2.56 -17.90
N ARG A 102 14.18 3.31 -17.08
CA ARG A 102 13.90 3.49 -15.64
C ARG A 102 12.85 4.57 -15.33
N LEU A 103 12.38 5.32 -16.34
CA LEU A 103 11.27 6.28 -16.19
C LEU A 103 9.97 5.62 -15.70
N ASN A 104 9.79 4.33 -15.96
CA ASN A 104 8.58 3.61 -15.58
C ASN A 104 8.64 2.97 -14.19
N ASN A 105 9.83 2.80 -13.60
CA ASN A 105 9.97 2.20 -12.27
C ASN A 105 9.75 3.26 -11.20
N ARG A 106 8.90 2.97 -10.21
CA ARG A 106 8.54 3.92 -9.14
C ARG A 106 8.67 3.26 -7.79
N THR A 107 8.97 4.03 -6.75
CA THR A 107 8.76 3.50 -5.40
C THR A 107 7.32 3.74 -5.03
N HIS A 108 6.57 2.66 -4.82
CA HIS A 108 5.21 2.73 -4.30
C HIS A 108 5.17 2.38 -2.81
N ARG A 109 6.33 2.07 -2.21
CA ARG A 109 6.47 1.78 -0.78
C ARG A 109 6.01 2.98 0.07
N LYS A 110 5.39 2.66 1.20
CA LYS A 110 4.93 3.62 2.21
C LYS A 110 5.46 3.12 3.55
N LEU A 111 6.59 3.66 3.97
CA LEU A 111 7.33 3.22 5.15
C LEU A 111 7.74 4.42 5.97
N LEU A 112 7.33 4.45 7.24
CA LEU A 112 7.90 5.33 8.24
C LEU A 112 8.49 4.45 9.34
N VAL A 113 9.78 4.61 9.63
CA VAL A 113 10.43 3.96 10.77
C VAL A 113 11.04 5.03 11.66
N VAL A 114 10.69 4.99 12.94
CA VAL A 114 11.16 5.94 13.96
C VAL A 114 12.04 5.20 14.95
N ASP A 115 13.26 5.72 15.12
CA ASP A 115 14.31 5.21 16.00
C ASP A 115 14.66 3.73 15.80
N GLY A 116 14.31 3.16 14.63
CA GLY A 116 14.41 1.72 14.38
C GLY A 116 13.47 0.86 15.22
N GLN A 117 12.52 1.45 15.95
CA GLN A 117 11.68 0.77 16.97
C GLN A 117 10.19 0.74 16.64
N ILE A 118 9.66 1.79 16.02
CA ILE A 118 8.26 1.90 15.62
C ILE A 118 8.21 2.02 14.10
N GLY A 119 7.40 1.16 13.47
CA GLY A 119 7.18 1.15 12.03
C GLY A 119 5.75 1.51 11.66
N PHE A 120 5.56 2.12 10.49
CA PHE A 120 4.25 2.31 9.87
C PHE A 120 4.28 1.89 8.40
N THR A 121 3.24 1.18 7.94
CA THR A 121 3.05 0.82 6.53
C THR A 121 1.59 0.57 6.17
N GLY A 122 1.26 0.61 4.87
CA GLY A 122 -0.10 0.44 4.35
C GLY A 122 -0.32 1.20 3.03
N GLY A 123 -1.56 1.61 2.76
CA GLY A 123 -1.95 2.24 1.48
C GLY A 123 -1.83 3.76 1.41
N VAL A 124 -1.71 4.44 2.56
CA VAL A 124 -1.88 5.90 2.70
C VAL A 124 -0.85 6.74 1.93
N GLY A 125 -1.30 7.85 1.34
CA GLY A 125 -0.44 8.96 0.88
C GLY A 125 -0.48 10.14 1.85
N ILE A 126 0.53 11.03 1.81
CA ILE A 126 0.50 12.28 2.57
C ILE A 126 -0.19 13.35 1.72
N ALA A 127 -1.51 13.43 1.80
CA ALA A 127 -2.30 14.43 1.09
C ALA A 127 -3.64 14.70 1.81
N PRO A 128 -4.28 15.86 1.59
CA PRO A 128 -5.59 16.17 2.14
C PRO A 128 -6.66 15.11 1.82
N THR A 129 -6.56 14.44 0.67
CA THR A 129 -7.52 13.40 0.29
C THR A 129 -7.49 12.18 1.20
N TRP A 130 -6.45 11.97 2.01
CA TRP A 130 -6.41 10.88 3.00
C TRP A 130 -6.80 11.32 4.41
N THR A 131 -7.16 12.60 4.64
CA THR A 131 -7.65 13.05 5.96
C THR A 131 -9.09 12.60 6.19
N GLY A 132 -9.62 12.80 7.40
CA GLY A 132 -10.98 12.40 7.75
C GLY A 132 -11.13 10.89 7.87
N HIS A 133 -12.39 10.45 7.92
CA HIS A 133 -12.75 9.05 8.16
C HIS A 133 -13.36 8.35 6.93
N GLY A 134 -13.02 8.81 5.73
CA GLY A 134 -13.46 8.21 4.48
C GLY A 134 -14.94 8.47 4.14
N GLN A 135 -15.48 9.59 4.63
CA GLN A 135 -16.92 9.85 4.73
C GLN A 135 -17.58 10.45 3.48
N ASP A 136 -16.80 10.95 2.53
CA ASP A 136 -17.28 11.64 1.35
C ASP A 136 -16.32 11.50 0.17
N ALA A 137 -16.66 12.08 -0.98
CA ALA A 137 -15.87 11.93 -2.19
C ALA A 137 -14.45 12.55 -2.13
N ASP A 138 -14.22 13.48 -1.20
CA ASP A 138 -12.94 14.18 -1.05
C ASP A 138 -12.01 13.46 -0.05
N HIS A 139 -12.55 12.57 0.78
CA HIS A 139 -11.82 11.84 1.83
C HIS A 139 -11.81 10.33 1.56
N TRP A 140 -10.64 9.76 1.29
CA TRP A 140 -10.45 8.39 0.85
C TRP A 140 -10.49 7.42 2.03
N ARG A 141 -11.14 6.27 1.82
CA ARG A 141 -11.10 5.14 2.75
C ARG A 141 -9.86 4.29 2.47
N ASP A 142 -8.91 4.28 3.40
CA ASP A 142 -7.67 3.50 3.30
C ASP A 142 -7.31 2.87 4.65
N THR A 143 -6.37 1.93 4.66
CA THR A 143 -5.88 1.29 5.88
C THR A 143 -4.36 1.39 5.97
N HIS A 144 -3.89 1.75 7.16
CA HIS A 144 -2.48 1.76 7.53
C HIS A 144 -2.28 0.97 8.82
N PHE A 145 -1.02 0.70 9.18
CA PHE A 145 -0.70 -0.10 10.35
C PHE A 145 0.45 0.53 11.11
N GLN A 146 0.35 0.58 12.44
CA GLN A 146 1.46 0.84 13.35
C GLN A 146 2.00 -0.51 13.84
N ILE A 147 3.33 -0.64 13.87
CA ILE A 147 4.01 -1.88 14.17
C ILE A 147 5.13 -1.65 15.19
N GLU A 148 5.20 -2.54 16.17
CA GLU A 148 6.29 -2.62 17.16
C GLU A 148 6.77 -4.07 17.27
N GLY A 149 8.04 -4.25 17.57
CA GLY A 149 8.68 -5.55 17.73
C GLY A 149 9.63 -5.93 16.59
N PRO A 150 10.13 -7.17 16.56
CA PRO A 150 11.26 -7.57 15.72
C PRO A 150 11.10 -7.33 14.22
N VAL A 151 9.88 -7.31 13.68
CA VAL A 151 9.62 -7.08 12.26
C VAL A 151 9.99 -5.66 11.81
N VAL A 152 10.10 -4.70 12.73
CA VAL A 152 10.51 -3.32 12.41
C VAL A 152 11.93 -3.28 11.83
N ALA A 153 12.83 -4.20 12.23
CA ALA A 153 14.14 -4.31 11.59
C ALA A 153 14.05 -4.68 10.11
N GLN A 154 13.04 -5.49 9.72
CA GLN A 154 12.82 -5.82 8.30
C GLN A 154 12.25 -4.61 7.54
N MET A 155 11.36 -3.84 8.16
CA MET A 155 10.86 -2.57 7.59
C MET A 155 12.00 -1.58 7.38
N GLN A 156 12.89 -1.45 8.36
CA GLN A 156 14.08 -0.61 8.25
C GLN A 156 14.98 -1.08 7.10
N ALA A 157 15.23 -2.39 6.99
CA ALA A 157 16.02 -2.95 5.90
C ALA A 157 15.39 -2.69 4.52
N THR A 158 14.06 -2.76 4.41
CA THR A 158 13.33 -2.44 3.16
C THR A 158 13.51 -0.97 2.77
N PHE A 159 13.48 -0.03 3.72
CA PHE A 159 13.79 1.37 3.43
C PHE A 159 15.25 1.54 2.97
N LEU A 160 16.20 0.88 3.64
CA LEU A 160 17.62 1.01 3.33
C LEU A 160 17.99 0.46 1.95
N ASP A 161 17.30 -0.56 1.48
CA ASP A 161 17.47 -1.05 0.10
C ASP A 161 17.29 0.07 -0.92
N ASN A 162 16.21 0.86 -0.82
CA ASN A 162 15.96 1.97 -1.73
C ASN A 162 16.86 3.18 -1.45
N TRP A 163 17.15 3.46 -0.18
CA TRP A 163 18.09 4.53 0.17
C TRP A 163 19.48 4.29 -0.41
N LEU A 164 20.01 3.06 -0.27
CA LEU A 164 21.30 2.66 -0.78
C LEU A 164 21.34 2.71 -2.31
N LYS A 165 20.28 2.25 -3.00
CA LYS A 165 20.16 2.34 -4.46
C LYS A 165 20.26 3.77 -4.97
N VAL A 166 19.70 4.75 -4.24
CA VAL A 166 19.67 6.15 -4.67
C VAL A 166 20.95 6.90 -4.29
N THR A 167 21.50 6.64 -3.11
CA THR A 167 22.58 7.47 -2.54
C THR A 167 23.95 6.82 -2.54
N GLY A 168 24.02 5.49 -2.60
CA GLY A 168 25.24 4.74 -2.29
C GLY A 168 25.63 4.76 -0.80
N GLU A 169 24.83 5.38 0.08
CA GLU A 169 25.09 5.43 1.52
C GLU A 169 24.45 4.24 2.24
N VAL A 170 25.26 3.50 3.00
CA VAL A 170 24.77 2.50 3.95
C VAL A 170 24.59 3.17 5.31
N THR A 171 23.36 3.21 5.81
CA THR A 171 23.13 3.60 7.21
C THR A 171 23.07 2.34 8.07
N HIS A 172 23.76 2.35 9.22
CA HIS A 172 23.90 1.19 10.10
C HIS A 172 24.05 1.62 11.57
N GLY A 173 24.00 0.65 12.47
CA GLY A 173 24.19 0.83 13.91
C GLY A 173 22.89 1.10 14.68
N ASP A 174 23.02 1.28 15.99
CA ASP A 174 21.94 1.30 16.99
C ASP A 174 20.91 2.42 16.83
N ALA A 175 21.20 3.41 15.97
CA ALA A 175 20.24 4.45 15.62
C ALA A 175 19.16 3.95 14.66
N TYR A 176 19.43 2.91 13.86
CA TYR A 176 18.52 2.35 12.86
C TYR A 176 18.18 0.89 13.15
N PHE A 177 19.11 0.13 13.73
CA PHE A 177 18.93 -1.28 14.10
C PHE A 177 19.23 -1.49 15.59
N PRO A 178 18.44 -0.89 16.51
CA PRO A 178 18.57 -1.20 17.92
C PRO A 178 18.19 -2.67 18.19
N ALA A 179 18.59 -3.19 19.34
CA ALA A 179 18.11 -4.49 19.81
C ALA A 179 16.60 -4.41 20.08
N LEU A 180 15.80 -5.05 19.22
CA LEU A 180 14.34 -5.06 19.32
C LEU A 180 13.87 -6.16 20.27
N GLN A 181 13.09 -5.77 21.28
CA GLN A 181 12.39 -6.70 22.16
C GLN A 181 11.02 -7.08 21.60
N PRO A 182 10.49 -8.26 21.94
CA PRO A 182 9.10 -8.59 21.65
C PRO A 182 8.14 -7.56 22.25
N ALA A 183 7.21 -7.06 21.42
CA ALA A 183 6.17 -6.10 21.80
C ALA A 183 4.76 -6.73 21.81
N GLY A 184 4.62 -7.96 21.33
CA GLY A 184 3.35 -8.69 21.27
C GLY A 184 3.53 -10.15 20.89
N ALA A 185 2.45 -10.82 20.51
CA ALA A 185 2.47 -12.25 20.17
C ALA A 185 2.43 -12.54 18.67
N LEU A 186 2.24 -11.53 17.82
CA LEU A 186 1.99 -11.73 16.40
C LEU A 186 3.25 -12.19 15.66
N ARG A 187 3.06 -13.12 14.73
CA ARG A 187 4.08 -13.53 13.76
C ARG A 187 3.90 -12.69 12.51
N ALA A 188 4.95 -11.97 12.13
CA ALA A 188 4.90 -11.04 11.01
C ALA A 188 6.13 -11.17 10.10
N GLN A 189 5.97 -10.71 8.88
CA GLN A 189 7.04 -10.60 7.89
C GLN A 189 6.85 -9.32 7.10
N MET A 190 7.89 -8.50 7.02
CA MET A 190 7.96 -7.49 5.98
C MET A 190 8.43 -8.15 4.70
N PHE A 191 7.61 -8.08 3.66
CA PHE A 191 7.90 -8.60 2.33
C PHE A 191 8.01 -7.42 1.37
N SER A 192 9.05 -7.39 0.55
CA SER A 192 9.29 -6.29 -0.39
C SER A 192 9.71 -6.84 -1.74
N SER A 193 9.23 -6.21 -2.80
CA SER A 193 9.66 -6.47 -4.18
C SER A 193 10.34 -5.23 -4.75
N SER A 194 11.25 -5.44 -5.70
CA SER A 194 11.76 -4.41 -6.59
C SER A 194 12.12 -5.04 -7.94
N PRO A 195 12.02 -4.31 -9.06
CA PRO A 195 12.43 -4.83 -10.37
C PRO A 195 13.89 -5.30 -10.41
N SER A 196 14.78 -4.65 -9.64
CA SER A 196 16.21 -5.00 -9.57
C SER A 196 16.52 -6.22 -8.70
N SER A 197 15.61 -6.60 -7.80
CA SER A 197 15.74 -7.78 -6.92
C SER A 197 14.80 -8.93 -7.30
N GLY A 198 14.15 -8.85 -8.48
CA GLY A 198 13.10 -9.75 -8.93
C GLY A 198 11.70 -9.23 -8.59
N SER A 199 11.09 -8.44 -9.50
CA SER A 199 9.75 -7.86 -9.34
C SER A 199 8.64 -8.90 -9.20
N GLU A 200 8.83 -10.09 -9.78
CA GLU A 200 7.89 -11.22 -9.69
C GLU A 200 7.71 -11.77 -8.26
N SER A 201 8.51 -11.33 -7.28
CA SER A 201 8.44 -11.85 -5.90
C SER A 201 7.13 -11.52 -5.19
N MET A 202 6.54 -10.33 -5.39
CA MET A 202 5.27 -9.96 -4.76
C MET A 202 4.08 -10.65 -5.44
N GLN A 203 4.09 -10.70 -6.76
CA GLN A 203 3.09 -11.45 -7.53
C GLN A 203 3.10 -12.94 -7.13
N LEU A 204 4.29 -13.53 -7.03
CA LEU A 204 4.47 -14.92 -6.59
C LEU A 204 3.96 -15.12 -5.16
N MET A 205 4.24 -14.20 -4.24
CA MET A 205 3.71 -14.26 -2.87
C MET A 205 2.18 -14.31 -2.87
N TYR A 206 1.53 -13.42 -3.63
CA TYR A 206 0.07 -13.41 -3.77
C TYR A 206 -0.45 -14.70 -4.42
N HIS A 207 0.19 -15.17 -5.49
CA HIS A 207 -0.20 -16.42 -6.16
C HIS A 207 -0.07 -17.63 -5.25
N MET A 208 1.00 -17.71 -4.47
CA MET A 208 1.19 -18.77 -3.47
C MET A 208 0.10 -18.72 -2.40
N ALA A 209 -0.24 -17.52 -1.89
CA ALA A 209 -1.30 -17.36 -0.90
C ALA A 209 -2.68 -17.77 -1.45
N ILE A 210 -3.04 -17.34 -2.66
CA ILE A 210 -4.31 -17.70 -3.32
C ILE A 210 -4.36 -19.18 -3.67
N THR A 211 -3.23 -19.76 -4.10
CA THR A 211 -3.12 -21.19 -4.40
C THR A 211 -3.24 -22.04 -3.15
N ALA A 212 -2.66 -21.59 -2.03
CA ALA A 212 -2.73 -22.28 -0.74
C ALA A 212 -4.09 -22.11 -0.03
N ALA A 213 -4.92 -21.15 -0.45
CA ALA A 213 -6.23 -20.91 0.16
C ALA A 213 -7.13 -22.15 0.06
N ALA A 214 -7.72 -22.52 1.19
CA ALA A 214 -8.57 -23.71 1.35
C ALA A 214 -10.04 -23.37 1.61
N ARG A 215 -10.36 -22.17 2.10
CA ARG A 215 -11.71 -21.79 2.56
C ARG A 215 -12.18 -20.47 1.99
N SER A 216 -11.39 -19.41 2.15
CA SER A 216 -11.85 -18.06 1.81
C SER A 216 -10.73 -17.09 1.48
N ILE A 217 -11.02 -16.16 0.57
CA ILE A 217 -10.20 -15.01 0.24
C ILE A 217 -11.10 -13.77 0.27
N ASP A 218 -10.79 -12.83 1.16
CA ASP A 218 -11.37 -11.49 1.14
C ASP A 218 -10.31 -10.51 0.65
N LEU A 219 -10.62 -9.76 -0.39
CA LEU A 219 -9.69 -8.86 -1.06
C LEU A 219 -10.26 -7.44 -1.14
N SER A 220 -9.60 -6.50 -0.47
CA SER A 220 -9.78 -5.06 -0.66
C SER A 220 -8.73 -4.57 -1.63
N ALA A 221 -9.15 -4.08 -2.79
CA ALA A 221 -8.23 -3.64 -3.84
C ALA A 221 -8.66 -2.30 -4.45
N ALA A 222 -7.83 -1.28 -4.23
CA ALA A 222 -7.99 0.03 -4.87
C ALA A 222 -7.97 -0.09 -6.40
N TYR A 223 -7.01 -0.84 -6.93
CA TYR A 223 -6.94 -1.18 -8.35
C TYR A 223 -6.86 -2.70 -8.49
N PHE A 224 -7.87 -3.26 -9.16
CA PHE A 224 -7.97 -4.68 -9.46
C PHE A 224 -8.02 -4.85 -10.96
N VAL A 225 -6.85 -4.94 -11.58
CA VAL A 225 -6.67 -5.20 -13.01
C VAL A 225 -5.70 -6.37 -13.13
N PRO A 226 -6.10 -7.59 -12.74
CA PRO A 226 -5.20 -8.74 -12.71
C PRO A 226 -4.77 -9.13 -14.13
N ASP A 227 -3.50 -9.54 -14.26
CA ASP A 227 -3.02 -10.18 -15.48
C ASP A 227 -3.63 -11.58 -15.65
N GLU A 228 -3.38 -12.21 -16.81
CA GLU A 228 -3.97 -13.51 -17.14
C GLU A 228 -3.67 -14.57 -16.09
N LEU A 229 -2.41 -14.63 -15.63
CA LEU A 229 -1.97 -15.61 -14.64
C LEU A 229 -2.66 -15.37 -13.30
N THR A 230 -2.70 -14.12 -12.82
CA THR A 230 -3.36 -13.77 -11.56
C THR A 230 -4.86 -14.09 -11.62
N ARG A 231 -5.52 -13.77 -12.74
CA ARG A 231 -6.93 -14.12 -12.94
C ARG A 231 -7.12 -15.64 -12.94
N GLN A 232 -6.25 -16.39 -13.61
CA GLN A 232 -6.32 -17.84 -13.65
C GLN A 232 -6.17 -18.47 -12.25
N VAL A 233 -5.23 -17.98 -11.44
CA VAL A 233 -5.02 -18.46 -10.07
C VAL A 233 -6.26 -18.22 -9.18
N VAL A 234 -6.93 -17.07 -9.34
CA VAL A 234 -8.20 -16.78 -8.64
C VAL A 234 -9.34 -17.69 -9.15
N LEU A 235 -9.45 -17.88 -10.46
CA LEU A 235 -10.44 -18.80 -11.05
C LEU A 235 -10.25 -20.23 -10.54
N ASP A 236 -9.00 -20.68 -10.39
CA ASP A 236 -8.72 -22.01 -9.88
C ASP A 236 -9.02 -22.14 -8.39
N ALA A 237 -8.88 -21.07 -7.59
CA ALA A 237 -9.36 -21.05 -6.21
C ALA A 237 -10.89 -21.21 -6.14
N LEU A 238 -11.64 -20.47 -6.97
CA LEU A 238 -13.09 -20.59 -7.07
C LEU A 238 -13.53 -22.01 -7.46
N LYS A 239 -12.87 -22.63 -8.45
CA LYS A 239 -13.14 -24.02 -8.85
C LYS A 239 -12.90 -25.03 -7.74
N ARG A 240 -11.96 -24.77 -6.82
CA ARG A 240 -11.72 -25.59 -5.62
C ARG A 240 -12.77 -25.39 -4.52
N GLY A 241 -13.73 -24.48 -4.70
CA GLY A 241 -14.75 -24.15 -3.71
C GLY A 241 -14.30 -23.11 -2.68
N VAL A 242 -13.18 -22.42 -2.91
CA VAL A 242 -12.76 -21.29 -2.06
C VAL A 242 -13.70 -20.11 -2.31
N ARG A 243 -14.28 -19.55 -1.25
CA ARG A 243 -15.10 -18.33 -1.38
C ARG A 243 -14.19 -17.13 -1.66
N VAL A 244 -14.46 -16.37 -2.72
CA VAL A 244 -13.69 -15.15 -3.05
C VAL A 244 -14.60 -13.94 -3.05
N ARG A 245 -14.31 -12.97 -2.18
CA ARG A 245 -14.99 -11.68 -2.11
C ARG A 245 -14.03 -10.55 -2.40
N LEU A 246 -14.45 -9.59 -3.21
CA LEU A 246 -13.64 -8.46 -3.66
C LEU A 246 -14.38 -7.14 -3.44
N ILE A 247 -13.75 -6.17 -2.78
CA ILE A 247 -14.20 -4.78 -2.74
C ILE A 247 -13.27 -3.94 -3.61
N THR A 248 -13.84 -3.21 -4.56
CA THR A 248 -13.17 -2.22 -5.42
C THR A 248 -13.81 -0.83 -5.26
N PRO A 249 -13.14 0.26 -5.69
CA PRO A 249 -13.80 1.56 -5.81
C PRO A 249 -15.06 1.52 -6.67
N GLY A 250 -16.08 2.26 -6.25
CA GLY A 250 -17.26 2.54 -7.06
C GLY A 250 -17.03 3.66 -8.07
N LYS A 251 -18.02 4.54 -8.24
CA LYS A 251 -17.94 5.68 -9.18
C LYS A 251 -16.98 6.78 -8.70
N ILE A 252 -16.73 6.85 -7.40
CA ILE A 252 -15.78 7.78 -6.79
C ILE A 252 -14.40 7.13 -6.90
N ILE A 253 -13.65 7.50 -7.93
CA ILE A 253 -12.30 6.99 -8.20
C ILE A 253 -11.46 8.10 -8.83
N ASP A 254 -10.17 8.08 -8.58
CA ASP A 254 -9.20 9.04 -9.12
C ASP A 254 -8.95 8.83 -10.62
N THR A 255 -9.03 7.58 -11.10
CA THR A 255 -8.76 7.23 -12.50
C THR A 255 -9.85 6.35 -13.12
N GLU A 256 -10.76 6.97 -13.87
CA GLU A 256 -11.88 6.28 -14.52
C GLU A 256 -11.44 5.25 -15.58
N ALA A 257 -10.25 5.42 -16.18
CA ALA A 257 -9.66 4.42 -17.08
C ALA A 257 -9.32 3.11 -16.35
N VAL A 258 -8.76 3.19 -15.13
CA VAL A 258 -8.46 2.02 -14.28
C VAL A 258 -9.75 1.32 -13.89
N ARG A 259 -10.79 2.07 -13.51
CA ARG A 259 -12.12 1.51 -13.23
C ARG A 259 -12.68 0.75 -14.42
N ALA A 260 -12.61 1.32 -15.62
CA ALA A 260 -13.06 0.65 -16.84
C ALA A 260 -12.24 -0.62 -17.13
N ALA A 261 -10.92 -0.58 -17.01
CA ALA A 261 -10.07 -1.76 -17.18
C ALA A 261 -10.43 -2.86 -16.17
N SER A 262 -10.58 -2.51 -14.89
CA SER A 262 -10.98 -3.42 -13.83
C SER A 262 -12.29 -4.13 -14.15
N ARG A 263 -13.34 -3.36 -14.46
CA ARG A 263 -14.69 -3.89 -14.79
C ARG A 263 -14.69 -4.81 -16.00
N GLY A 264 -13.80 -4.58 -16.96
CA GLY A 264 -13.59 -5.45 -18.12
C GLY A 264 -13.07 -6.84 -17.77
N THR A 265 -12.38 -7.00 -16.63
CA THR A 265 -11.82 -8.29 -16.18
C THR A 265 -12.79 -9.17 -15.37
N TRP A 266 -13.91 -8.62 -14.90
CA TRP A 266 -14.77 -9.31 -13.92
C TRP A 266 -15.60 -10.45 -14.50
N GLY A 267 -15.85 -10.50 -15.80
CA GLY A 267 -16.79 -11.46 -16.42
C GLY A 267 -16.52 -12.92 -16.06
N PRO A 268 -15.31 -13.46 -16.34
CA PRO A 268 -14.95 -14.83 -15.96
C PRO A 268 -15.02 -15.08 -14.44
N LEU A 269 -14.66 -14.10 -13.61
CA LEU A 269 -14.67 -14.20 -12.15
C LEU A 269 -16.10 -14.30 -11.61
N LEU A 270 -17.00 -13.41 -12.06
CA LEU A 270 -18.42 -13.44 -11.71
C LEU A 270 -19.09 -14.74 -12.17
N GLN A 271 -18.75 -15.22 -13.36
CA GLN A 271 -19.26 -16.49 -13.86
C GLN A 271 -18.79 -17.69 -13.02
N ALA A 272 -17.58 -17.63 -12.47
CA ALA A 272 -17.02 -18.65 -11.58
C ALA A 272 -17.50 -18.52 -10.11
N GLY A 273 -18.30 -17.50 -9.79
CA GLY A 273 -18.88 -17.32 -8.45
C GLY A 273 -18.13 -16.36 -7.53
N ALA A 274 -17.20 -15.54 -8.04
CA ALA A 274 -16.62 -14.46 -7.25
C ALA A 274 -17.70 -13.43 -6.87
N GLU A 275 -17.67 -12.95 -5.63
CA GLU A 275 -18.55 -11.88 -5.15
C GLU A 275 -17.80 -10.54 -5.25
N ILE A 276 -18.22 -9.66 -6.15
CA ILE A 276 -17.56 -8.37 -6.39
C ILE A 276 -18.47 -7.24 -5.93
N TYR A 277 -17.89 -6.30 -5.17
CA TYR A 277 -18.58 -5.19 -4.55
C TYR A 277 -17.90 -3.86 -4.91
N GLU A 278 -18.71 -2.85 -5.22
CA GLU A 278 -18.24 -1.48 -5.43
C GLU A 278 -18.53 -0.66 -4.17
N TYR A 279 -17.49 -0.15 -3.50
CA TYR A 279 -17.63 0.75 -2.35
C TYR A 279 -18.27 2.08 -2.78
N GLN A 280 -19.26 2.56 -2.02
CA GLN A 280 -20.09 3.71 -2.43
C GLN A 280 -19.69 5.07 -1.81
N PRO A 281 -19.34 5.18 -0.51
CA PRO A 281 -19.19 6.48 0.15
C PRO A 281 -18.08 7.38 -0.39
N SER A 282 -16.94 6.81 -0.76
CA SER A 282 -15.73 7.54 -1.12
C SER A 282 -14.81 6.73 -2.03
N MET A 283 -13.64 7.27 -2.37
CA MET A 283 -12.59 6.50 -3.03
C MET A 283 -12.07 5.42 -2.09
N TYR A 284 -12.13 4.17 -2.52
CA TYR A 284 -11.67 3.02 -1.74
C TYR A 284 -10.22 2.68 -2.06
N HIS A 285 -9.26 3.13 -1.25
CA HIS A 285 -7.83 2.98 -1.51
C HIS A 285 -7.17 1.82 -0.74
N CYS A 286 -7.94 0.93 -0.11
CA CYS A 286 -7.38 -0.19 0.65
C CYS A 286 -6.64 -1.22 -0.24
N LYS A 287 -5.56 -1.80 0.30
CA LYS A 287 -4.84 -2.96 -0.28
C LYS A 287 -4.63 -4.02 0.81
N VAL A 288 -5.68 -4.80 1.03
CA VAL A 288 -5.73 -5.81 2.11
C VAL A 288 -6.20 -7.13 1.52
N MET A 289 -5.45 -8.21 1.76
CA MET A 289 -5.88 -9.57 1.43
C MET A 289 -5.90 -10.42 2.68
N ILE A 290 -7.03 -11.07 2.94
CA ILE A 290 -7.23 -11.99 4.05
C ILE A 290 -7.47 -13.38 3.48
N VAL A 291 -6.62 -14.34 3.86
CA VAL A 291 -6.73 -15.73 3.40
C VAL A 291 -7.01 -16.63 4.59
N ASP A 292 -8.07 -17.43 4.47
CA ASP A 292 -8.52 -18.46 5.41
C ASP A 292 -8.65 -18.00 6.88
N GLN A 293 -8.94 -16.71 7.08
CA GLN A 293 -8.96 -16.07 8.41
C GLN A 293 -7.67 -16.36 9.21
N LEU A 294 -6.52 -16.37 8.53
CA LEU A 294 -5.23 -16.67 9.13
C LEU A 294 -4.13 -15.70 8.67
N LEU A 295 -3.95 -15.60 7.34
CA LEU A 295 -2.98 -14.68 6.74
C LEU A 295 -3.67 -13.37 6.41
N VAL A 296 -3.12 -12.26 6.91
CA VAL A 296 -3.46 -10.92 6.45
C VAL A 296 -2.22 -10.32 5.79
N SER A 297 -2.31 -10.00 4.51
CA SER A 297 -1.30 -9.23 3.77
C SER A 297 -1.81 -7.81 3.56
N VAL A 298 -1.05 -6.82 4.01
CA VAL A 298 -1.40 -5.40 3.94
C VAL A 298 -0.20 -4.59 3.48
N GLY A 299 -0.39 -3.57 2.66
CA GLY A 299 0.75 -2.78 2.19
C GLY A 299 0.43 -1.85 1.06
N SER A 300 1.43 -1.60 0.22
CA SER A 300 1.32 -0.69 -0.91
C SER A 300 0.86 -1.36 -2.20
N THR A 301 0.99 -2.68 -2.33
CA THR A 301 0.81 -3.38 -3.61
C THR A 301 -0.65 -3.39 -4.08
N ASN A 302 -0.93 -2.84 -5.26
CA ASN A 302 -2.22 -3.04 -5.94
C ASN A 302 -2.23 -4.36 -6.75
N PHE A 303 -3.43 -4.85 -7.08
CA PHE A 303 -3.59 -6.02 -7.95
C PHE A 303 -3.61 -5.59 -9.43
N ASP A 304 -2.54 -4.95 -9.87
CA ASP A 304 -2.32 -4.49 -11.25
C ASP A 304 -0.91 -4.86 -11.74
N ASN A 305 -0.74 -4.83 -13.06
CA ASN A 305 0.50 -5.28 -13.68
C ASN A 305 1.66 -4.32 -13.35
N ARG A 306 1.35 -3.03 -13.18
CA ARG A 306 2.33 -2.02 -12.77
C ARG A 306 2.92 -2.31 -11.39
N SER A 307 2.09 -2.60 -10.39
CA SER A 307 2.54 -2.92 -9.03
C SER A 307 3.33 -4.22 -8.99
N PHE A 308 2.94 -5.21 -9.80
CA PHE A 308 3.66 -6.48 -9.86
C PHE A 308 4.99 -6.43 -10.62
N ARG A 309 5.16 -5.55 -11.61
CA ARG A 309 6.34 -5.60 -12.49
C ARG A 309 7.27 -4.39 -12.41
N LEU A 310 6.72 -3.21 -12.13
CA LEU A 310 7.41 -1.94 -12.33
C LEU A 310 7.67 -1.20 -11.02
N ASN A 311 6.83 -1.38 -10.01
CA ASN A 311 6.98 -0.67 -8.74
C ASN A 311 7.83 -1.45 -7.73
N ASP A 312 8.57 -0.71 -6.93
CA ASP A 312 9.06 -1.19 -5.65
C ASP A 312 7.88 -1.15 -4.66
N GLU A 313 7.50 -2.32 -4.14
CA GLU A 313 6.35 -2.50 -3.24
C GLU A 313 6.79 -3.07 -1.90
N ALA A 314 5.95 -2.87 -0.89
CA ALA A 314 6.19 -3.33 0.47
C ALA A 314 4.88 -3.75 1.13
N ASN A 315 4.82 -4.98 1.62
CA ASN A 315 3.69 -5.54 2.34
C ASN A 315 4.13 -6.12 3.68
N LEU A 316 3.31 -5.90 4.71
CA LEU A 316 3.35 -6.62 5.97
C LEU A 316 2.41 -7.83 5.89
N ASN A 317 2.97 -9.02 6.08
CA ASN A 317 2.21 -10.25 6.26
C ASN A 317 2.11 -10.56 7.75
N VAL A 318 0.89 -10.77 8.25
CA VAL A 318 0.60 -11.16 9.63
C VAL A 318 -0.10 -12.52 9.63
N TYR A 319 0.42 -13.46 10.42
CA TYR A 319 -0.09 -14.83 10.53
C TYR A 319 -0.69 -15.04 11.92
N ASP A 320 -1.98 -14.75 12.06
CA ASP A 320 -2.72 -14.89 13.32
C ASP A 320 -4.24 -14.88 13.09
N ALA A 321 -4.94 -15.86 13.66
CA ALA A 321 -6.38 -16.02 13.45
C ALA A 321 -7.21 -14.91 14.12
N ALA A 322 -6.81 -14.45 15.31
CA ALA A 322 -7.53 -13.40 16.01
C ALA A 322 -7.36 -12.04 15.30
N PHE A 323 -6.17 -11.75 14.80
CA PHE A 323 -5.89 -10.59 13.97
C PHE A 323 -6.67 -10.65 12.66
N ALA A 324 -6.65 -11.79 11.96
CA ALA A 324 -7.42 -11.98 10.74
C ALA A 324 -8.92 -11.80 10.96
N ALA A 325 -9.48 -12.33 12.06
CA ALA A 325 -10.88 -12.12 12.40
C ALA A 325 -11.24 -10.64 12.60
N ARG A 326 -10.35 -9.85 13.22
CA ARG A 326 -10.54 -8.38 13.34
C ARG A 326 -10.49 -7.69 11.97
N GLN A 327 -9.58 -8.10 11.09
CA GLN A 327 -9.52 -7.55 9.73
C GLN A 327 -10.74 -7.96 8.89
N THR A 328 -11.26 -9.18 9.09
CA THR A 328 -12.52 -9.61 8.47
C THR A 328 -13.69 -8.75 8.95
N GLN A 329 -13.75 -8.38 10.24
CA GLN A 329 -14.79 -7.46 10.73
C GLN A 329 -14.73 -6.10 10.03
N VAL A 330 -13.53 -5.55 9.80
CA VAL A 330 -13.34 -4.32 9.02
C VAL A 330 -13.83 -4.51 7.58
N PHE A 331 -13.51 -5.63 6.94
CA PHE A 331 -13.98 -5.95 5.60
C PHE A 331 -15.52 -6.06 5.54
N GLU A 332 -16.16 -6.71 6.51
CA GLU A 332 -17.63 -6.79 6.60
C GLU A 332 -18.26 -5.41 6.77
N GLN A 333 -17.65 -4.51 7.55
CA GLN A 333 -18.13 -3.13 7.69
C GLN A 333 -18.07 -2.39 6.36
N ASP A 334 -16.96 -2.49 5.64
CA ASP A 334 -16.82 -1.92 4.29
C ASP A 334 -17.83 -2.53 3.31
N LEU A 335 -18.15 -3.83 3.43
CA LEU A 335 -19.19 -4.50 2.63
C LEU A 335 -20.58 -3.89 2.87
N THR A 336 -20.94 -3.50 4.09
CA THR A 336 -22.25 -2.86 4.36
C THR A 336 -22.43 -1.54 3.62
N GLN A 337 -21.33 -0.89 3.26
CA GLN A 337 -21.29 0.36 2.50
C GLN A 337 -21.06 0.13 1.00
N SER A 338 -21.07 -1.12 0.56
CA SER A 338 -20.74 -1.51 -0.80
C SER A 338 -21.93 -2.09 -1.55
N ARG A 339 -21.96 -1.89 -2.86
CA ARG A 339 -22.99 -2.44 -3.75
C ARG A 339 -22.44 -3.66 -4.46
N GLN A 340 -23.08 -4.82 -4.28
CA GLN A 340 -22.72 -6.02 -5.03
C GLN A 340 -23.00 -5.81 -6.52
N VAL A 341 -22.11 -6.31 -7.38
CA VAL A 341 -22.28 -6.34 -8.83
C VAL A 341 -22.52 -7.78 -9.25
N THR A 342 -23.73 -8.05 -9.75
CA THR A 342 -24.10 -9.40 -10.21
C THR A 342 -23.63 -9.66 -11.64
N LEU A 343 -23.53 -10.94 -12.03
CA LEU A 343 -23.25 -11.33 -13.41
C LEU A 343 -24.29 -10.78 -14.39
N ALA A 344 -25.57 -10.82 -14.03
CA ALA A 344 -26.66 -10.31 -14.86
C ALA A 344 -26.52 -8.80 -15.12
N GLU A 345 -26.27 -8.02 -14.06
CA GLU A 345 -25.99 -6.59 -14.20
C GLU A 345 -24.75 -6.34 -15.06
N TRP A 346 -23.67 -7.10 -14.85
CA TRP A 346 -22.44 -6.99 -15.64
C TRP A 346 -22.70 -7.26 -17.14
N GLN A 347 -23.50 -8.26 -17.48
CA GLN A 347 -23.85 -8.57 -18.86
C GLN A 347 -24.77 -7.51 -19.49
N ALA A 348 -25.69 -6.93 -18.70
CA ALA A 348 -26.66 -5.93 -19.12
C ALA A 348 -26.09 -4.52 -19.34
N ARG A 349 -24.78 -4.31 -19.12
CA ARG A 349 -24.17 -2.98 -19.23
C ARG A 349 -24.27 -2.38 -20.64
N PRO A 350 -24.43 -1.05 -20.75
CA PRO A 350 -24.51 -0.36 -22.03
C PRO A 350 -23.31 -0.65 -22.96
N LEU A 351 -23.55 -0.68 -24.27
CA LEU A 351 -22.51 -0.94 -25.27
C LEU A 351 -21.34 0.06 -25.17
N LYS A 352 -21.63 1.33 -24.83
CA LYS A 352 -20.60 2.35 -24.59
C LYS A 352 -19.62 1.96 -23.48
N GLU A 353 -20.11 1.32 -22.41
CA GLU A 353 -19.27 0.86 -21.31
C GLU A 353 -18.42 -0.32 -21.76
N LYS A 354 -19.02 -1.30 -22.46
CA LYS A 354 -18.30 -2.45 -23.02
C LYS A 354 -17.17 -2.04 -23.97
N ILE A 355 -17.38 -1.01 -24.81
CA ILE A 355 -16.34 -0.48 -25.70
C ILE A 355 -15.23 0.20 -24.89
N LYS A 356 -15.59 1.04 -23.92
CA LYS A 356 -14.62 1.72 -23.04
C LYS A 356 -13.76 0.72 -22.25
N GLU A 357 -14.37 -0.32 -21.70
CA GLU A 357 -13.69 -1.42 -21.00
C GLU A 357 -12.68 -2.12 -21.92
N LYS A 358 -13.08 -2.47 -23.16
CA LYS A 358 -12.17 -3.08 -24.15
C LYS A 358 -11.00 -2.17 -24.52
N LEU A 359 -11.22 -0.87 -24.71
CA LEU A 359 -10.16 0.08 -25.02
C LEU A 359 -9.21 0.26 -23.83
N ALA A 360 -9.73 0.34 -22.61
CA ALA A 360 -8.92 0.46 -21.41
C ALA A 360 -8.03 -0.78 -21.18
N LEU A 361 -8.50 -1.98 -21.54
CA LEU A 361 -7.70 -3.22 -21.48
C LEU A 361 -6.51 -3.22 -22.44
N VAL A 362 -6.49 -2.41 -23.51
CA VAL A 362 -5.31 -2.27 -24.37
C VAL A 362 -4.16 -1.58 -23.62
N LEU A 363 -4.49 -0.75 -22.62
CA LEU A 363 -3.52 -0.06 -21.76
C LEU A 363 -3.11 -0.91 -20.54
N HIS A 364 -3.58 -2.16 -20.43
CA HIS A 364 -3.37 -3.04 -19.27
C HIS A 364 -1.89 -3.28 -18.91
N SER A 365 -0.95 -3.17 -19.87
CA SER A 365 0.47 -3.31 -19.56
C SER A 365 1.08 -2.09 -18.87
N GLN A 366 0.41 -0.93 -18.93
CA GLN A 366 0.85 0.35 -18.38
C GLN A 366 0.06 0.76 -17.12
N LEU A 367 -1.14 0.20 -16.95
CA LEU A 367 -1.96 0.27 -15.74
C LEU A 367 -1.46 -0.74 -14.70
#